data_AF-J9UTJ6-F1
#
_entry.id   AF-J9UTJ6-F1
#
_cell.length_a   1.000
_cell.length_b   1.000
_cell.length_c   1.000
_cell.angle_alpha   90.00
_cell.angle_beta   90.00
_cell.angle_gamma   90.00
#
_symmetry.space_group_name_H-M   'P 1'
#
loop_
_entity.id
_entity.type
_entity.pdbx_description
1 polymer ?
#
loop_
_entity_poly.entity_id
_entity_poly.type
_entity_poly.pdbx_seq_one_letter_code
_entity_poly.pdbx_strand_id
1 'polypeptide(L)'
;MKKILLIILSIMFVILSCKSPSIPIEKSGVFTSAKVFNANSYLSVSFDGRGFKLFYSDKDGNPTGKENTVTESDIKGEDPNYTFSTGVMTGTLQFLSDKIVKVTVTFNEGATRLPDVLCYKKN
;
A
#
# COMPACT_ATOMS: atom_id res chain seq x y z
N MET A 1 -0.99 -46.77 -19.25
CA MET A 1 -0.93 -45.38 -19.75
C MET A 1 -1.67 -44.34 -18.88
N LYS A 2 -2.08 -44.66 -17.63
CA LYS A 2 -2.83 -43.74 -16.74
C LYS A 2 -1.95 -42.97 -15.75
N LYS A 3 -0.74 -43.48 -15.46
CA LYS A 3 0.18 -42.92 -14.45
C LYS A 3 0.97 -41.69 -14.93
N ILE A 4 1.22 -41.56 -16.23
CA ILE A 4 1.98 -40.43 -16.80
C ILE A 4 1.11 -39.16 -16.87
N LEU A 5 -0.20 -39.31 -17.13
CA LEU A 5 -1.14 -38.19 -17.19
C LEU A 5 -1.30 -37.47 -15.84
N LEU A 6 -1.24 -38.22 -14.74
CA LEU A 6 -1.32 -37.66 -13.37
C LEU A 6 -0.09 -36.84 -12.98
N ILE A 7 1.09 -37.17 -13.52
CA ILE A 7 2.34 -36.46 -13.22
C ILE A 7 2.37 -35.11 -13.96
N ILE A 8 1.90 -35.05 -15.20
CA ILE A 8 1.81 -33.81 -15.97
C ILE A 8 0.77 -32.85 -15.36
N LEU A 9 -0.35 -33.38 -14.86
CA LEU A 9 -1.37 -32.58 -14.17
C LEU A 9 -0.88 -32.06 -12.80
N SER A 10 -0.04 -32.82 -12.10
CA SER A 10 0.58 -32.42 -10.84
C SER A 10 1.63 -31.30 -11.04
N ILE A 11 2.40 -31.37 -12.13
CA ILE A 11 3.41 -30.33 -12.45
C ILE A 11 2.74 -29.01 -12.83
N MET A 12 1.60 -29.03 -13.55
CA MET A 12 0.82 -27.82 -13.83
C MET A 12 0.22 -27.16 -12.57
N PHE A 13 -0.04 -27.93 -11.51
CA PHE A 13 -0.56 -27.39 -10.24
C PHE A 13 0.53 -26.74 -9.36
N VAL A 14 1.81 -27.09 -9.56
CA VAL A 14 2.94 -26.46 -8.83
C VAL A 14 3.29 -25.08 -9.41
N ILE A 15 2.93 -24.81 -10.67
CA ILE A 15 3.11 -23.48 -11.29
C ILE A 15 1.99 -22.49 -10.90
N LEU A 16 0.92 -22.98 -10.26
CA LEU A 16 -0.12 -22.16 -9.62
C LEU A 16 0.29 -21.70 -8.21
N SER A 17 1.59 -21.49 -7.96
CA SER A 17 2.00 -20.45 -7.00
C SER A 17 1.60 -19.10 -7.59
N CYS A 18 0.31 -18.81 -7.53
CA CYS A 18 -0.29 -17.52 -7.81
C CYS A 18 0.32 -16.49 -6.87
N LYS A 19 1.51 -15.98 -7.20
CA LYS A 19 1.75 -14.55 -7.06
C LYS A 19 0.70 -13.93 -7.99
N SER A 20 -0.45 -13.56 -7.43
CA SER A 20 -1.34 -12.64 -8.12
C SER A 20 -0.44 -11.50 -8.62
N PRO A 21 -0.43 -11.20 -9.94
CA PRO A 21 0.34 -10.07 -10.43
C PRO A 21 -0.07 -8.86 -9.58
N SER A 22 0.91 -8.13 -9.05
CA SER A 22 0.65 -6.85 -8.42
C SER A 22 -0.05 -5.99 -9.46
N ILE A 23 -1.33 -5.69 -9.24
CA ILE A 23 -2.01 -4.74 -10.11
C ILE A 23 -1.52 -3.36 -9.65
N PRO A 24 -0.90 -2.57 -10.53
CA PRO A 24 -0.42 -1.24 -10.16
C PRO A 24 -1.57 -0.39 -9.61
N ILE A 25 -1.27 0.45 -8.62
CA ILE A 25 -2.25 1.43 -8.14
C ILE A 25 -2.32 2.54 -9.19
N GLU A 26 -3.28 2.44 -10.12
CA GLU A 26 -3.52 3.44 -11.17
C GLU A 26 -4.22 4.72 -10.64
N LYS A 27 -3.81 5.19 -9.45
CA LYS A 27 -4.25 6.43 -8.84
C LYS A 27 -3.07 7.39 -8.75
N SER A 28 -3.35 8.68 -8.81
CA SER A 28 -2.35 9.74 -8.68
C SER A 28 -2.83 10.85 -7.74
N GLY A 29 -1.86 11.54 -7.16
CA GLY A 29 -2.09 12.69 -6.29
C GLY A 29 -1.81 12.41 -4.82
N VAL A 30 -1.91 13.48 -4.03
CA VAL A 30 -1.60 13.49 -2.59
C VAL A 30 -2.88 13.42 -1.78
N PHE A 31 -2.92 12.49 -0.84
CA PHE A 31 -3.99 12.31 0.14
C PHE A 31 -3.42 12.56 1.53
N THR A 32 -4.01 13.48 2.29
CA THR A 32 -3.50 13.87 3.60
C THR A 32 -4.57 13.64 4.67
N SER A 33 -4.15 13.19 5.85
CA SER A 33 -5.05 12.99 6.97
C SER A 33 -5.72 14.31 7.40
N ALA A 34 -6.95 14.22 7.91
CA ALA A 34 -7.63 15.40 8.48
C ALA A 34 -7.10 15.79 9.87
N LYS A 35 -6.40 14.87 10.54
CA LYS A 35 -5.86 15.03 11.90
C LYS A 35 -4.36 14.89 11.90
N VAL A 36 -3.72 15.50 12.90
CA VAL A 36 -2.29 15.40 13.19
C VAL A 36 -1.99 14.02 13.80
N PHE A 37 -0.86 13.42 13.40
CA PHE A 37 -0.43 12.09 13.86
C PHE A 37 0.94 12.09 14.56
N ASN A 38 1.78 13.11 14.32
CA ASN A 38 3.08 13.21 14.96
C ASN A 38 3.45 14.67 15.22
N ALA A 39 3.51 15.07 16.49
CA ALA A 39 3.72 16.46 16.92
C ALA A 39 2.73 17.44 16.26
N ASN A 40 3.09 18.01 15.10
CA ASN A 40 2.28 18.92 14.28
C ASN A 40 2.15 18.48 12.82
N SER A 41 2.52 17.23 12.53
CA SER A 41 2.52 16.67 11.18
C SER A 41 1.33 15.75 10.92
N TYR A 42 0.83 15.83 9.70
CA TYR A 42 -0.23 15.00 9.13
C TYR A 42 0.38 13.80 8.42
N LEU A 43 -0.36 12.69 8.34
CA LEU A 43 0.04 11.55 7.52
C LEU A 43 -0.40 11.81 6.08
N SER A 44 0.51 11.68 5.13
CA SER A 44 0.23 11.81 3.70
C SER A 44 0.64 10.57 2.91
N VAL A 45 -0.16 10.28 1.89
CA VAL A 45 0.07 9.23 0.89
C VAL A 45 0.10 9.91 -0.47
N SER A 46 1.21 9.84 -1.19
CA SER A 46 1.33 10.36 -2.55
C SER A 46 1.41 9.21 -3.54
N PHE A 47 0.39 9.03 -4.37
CA PHE A 47 0.38 8.01 -5.42
C PHE A 47 1.01 8.53 -6.71
N ASP A 48 1.81 7.69 -7.36
CA ASP A 48 2.52 8.01 -8.61
C ASP A 48 1.98 7.23 -9.84
N GLY A 49 0.89 6.49 -9.68
CA GLY A 49 0.29 5.65 -10.72
C GLY A 49 0.81 4.22 -10.79
N ARG A 50 1.81 3.85 -9.98
CA ARG A 50 2.30 2.46 -9.86
C ARG A 50 2.47 2.03 -8.41
N GLY A 51 3.01 2.90 -7.59
CA GLY A 51 3.15 2.75 -6.15
C GLY A 51 2.76 4.04 -5.43
N PHE A 52 3.36 4.25 -4.27
CA PHE A 52 3.12 5.46 -3.49
C PHE A 52 4.27 5.76 -2.53
N LYS A 53 4.24 6.98 -2.00
CA LYS A 53 5.07 7.39 -0.87
C LYS A 53 4.21 7.66 0.34
N LEU A 54 4.66 7.20 1.50
CA LEU A 54 4.06 7.49 2.81
C LEU A 54 5.00 8.37 3.63
N PHE A 55 4.51 9.51 4.09
CA PHE A 55 5.32 10.49 4.81
C PHE A 55 4.52 11.33 5.79
N TYR A 56 5.23 11.94 6.73
CA TYR A 56 4.70 13.03 7.53
C TYR A 56 4.80 14.34 6.76
N SER A 57 3.76 15.17 6.86
CA SER A 57 3.59 16.39 6.08
C SER A 57 3.04 17.54 6.92
N ASP A 58 3.15 18.75 6.39
CA ASP A 58 2.43 19.92 6.91
C ASP A 58 0.92 19.82 6.57
N LYS A 59 0.15 20.86 6.94
CA LYS A 59 -1.30 20.91 6.68
C LYS A 59 -1.65 20.94 5.18
N ASP A 60 -0.71 21.33 4.34
CA ASP A 60 -0.88 21.50 2.90
C ASP A 60 -0.44 20.24 2.13
N GLY A 61 0.15 19.26 2.81
CA GLY A 61 0.58 17.99 2.24
C GLY A 61 2.04 17.98 1.79
N ASN A 62 2.82 19.01 2.12
CA ASN A 62 4.25 19.05 1.79
C ASN A 62 5.03 18.17 2.78
N PRO A 63 5.97 17.32 2.32
CA PRO A 63 6.79 16.50 3.21
C PRO A 63 7.56 17.34 4.24
N THR A 64 7.53 16.94 5.52
CA THR A 64 8.29 17.58 6.61
C THR A 64 9.47 16.74 7.06
N GLY A 65 9.82 15.67 6.35
CA GLY A 65 10.86 14.74 6.75
C GLY A 65 10.99 13.54 5.81
N LYS A 66 11.34 12.38 6.39
CA LYS A 66 11.58 11.13 5.64
C LYS A 66 10.33 10.68 4.89
N GLU A 67 10.51 10.37 3.61
CA GLU A 67 9.53 9.71 2.77
C GLU A 67 9.82 8.20 2.71
N ASN A 68 8.80 7.37 2.94
CA ASN A 68 8.90 5.93 2.78
C ASN A 68 8.25 5.54 1.46
N THR A 69 9.07 5.13 0.50
CA THR A 69 8.62 4.69 -0.82
C THR A 69 8.09 3.26 -0.76
N VAL A 70 6.94 3.03 -1.39
CA VAL A 70 6.33 1.73 -1.63
C VAL A 70 6.21 1.55 -3.14
N THR A 71 6.95 0.59 -3.66
CA THR A 71 6.95 0.27 -5.09
C THR A 71 5.89 -0.76 -5.42
N GLU A 72 5.62 -0.95 -6.71
CA GLU A 72 4.68 -1.97 -7.19
C GLU A 72 5.01 -3.38 -6.65
N SER A 73 6.30 -3.74 -6.55
CA SER A 73 6.72 -5.03 -6.01
C SER A 73 6.46 -5.21 -4.51
N ASP A 74 6.28 -4.10 -3.78
CA ASP A 74 5.96 -4.12 -2.36
C ASP A 74 4.45 -4.28 -2.10
N ILE A 75 3.63 -4.21 -3.15
CA ILE A 75 2.16 -4.15 -3.08
C ILE A 75 1.55 -5.47 -3.53
N LYS A 76 0.49 -5.88 -2.83
CA LYS A 76 -0.37 -7.01 -3.21
C LYS A 76 -1.83 -6.63 -3.04
N GLY A 77 -2.68 -7.23 -3.85
CA GLY A 77 -4.13 -6.97 -3.85
C GLY A 77 -4.57 -6.29 -5.14
N GLU A 78 -5.80 -5.84 -5.13
CA GLU A 78 -6.49 -5.22 -6.27
C GLU A 78 -7.45 -4.14 -5.77
N ASP A 79 -7.82 -3.20 -6.63
CA ASP A 79 -8.74 -2.13 -6.24
C ASP A 79 -10.05 -2.71 -5.67
N PRO A 80 -10.54 -2.21 -4.52
CA PRO A 80 -10.04 -1.07 -3.76
C PRO A 80 -9.09 -1.42 -2.61
N ASN A 81 -8.71 -2.69 -2.42
CA ASN A 81 -8.02 -3.18 -1.23
C ASN A 81 -6.61 -3.71 -1.53
N TYR A 82 -5.64 -3.07 -0.90
CA TYR A 82 -4.23 -3.39 -1.05
C TYR A 82 -3.57 -3.68 0.31
N THR A 83 -2.53 -4.48 0.24
CA THR A 83 -1.56 -4.69 1.33
C THR A 83 -0.20 -4.30 0.80
N PHE A 84 0.65 -3.79 1.68
CA PHE A 84 2.02 -3.45 1.31
C PHE A 84 3.01 -3.82 2.40
N SER A 85 4.23 -4.15 1.99
CA SER A 85 5.30 -4.53 2.89
C SER A 85 6.63 -4.10 2.31
N THR A 86 7.36 -3.29 3.07
CA THR A 86 8.74 -2.88 2.79
C THR A 86 9.65 -3.37 3.91
N GLY A 87 10.96 -3.10 3.82
CA GLY A 87 11.88 -3.34 4.93
C GLY A 87 11.59 -2.48 6.18
N VAL A 88 10.89 -1.35 6.03
CA VAL A 88 10.69 -0.35 7.10
C VAL A 88 9.28 -0.39 7.69
N MET A 89 8.28 -0.74 6.88
CA MET A 89 6.87 -0.66 7.27
C MET A 89 6.02 -1.70 6.54
N THR A 90 4.94 -2.12 7.20
CA THR A 90 3.89 -2.97 6.65
C THR A 90 2.54 -2.32 6.84
N GLY A 91 1.57 -2.63 5.99
CA GLY A 91 0.26 -2.01 6.12
C GLY A 91 -0.79 -2.45 5.13
N THR A 92 -1.94 -1.81 5.24
CA THR A 92 -3.08 -1.96 4.34
C THR A 92 -3.54 -0.61 3.83
N LEU A 93 -4.10 -0.61 2.63
CA LEU A 93 -4.61 0.57 1.94
C LEU A 93 -5.95 0.21 1.33
N GLN A 94 -6.98 1.01 1.60
CA GLN A 94 -8.31 0.82 1.05
C GLN A 94 -8.81 2.14 0.46
N PHE A 95 -9.09 2.17 -0.84
CA PHE A 95 -9.79 3.29 -1.45
C PHE A 95 -11.27 3.23 -1.07
N LEU A 96 -11.75 4.24 -0.34
CA LEU A 96 -13.17 4.38 -0.02
C LEU A 96 -13.91 5.17 -1.09
N SER A 97 -13.18 6.01 -1.84
CA SER A 97 -13.63 6.73 -3.04
C SER A 97 -12.40 7.31 -3.75
N ASP A 98 -12.59 7.99 -4.89
CA ASP A 98 -11.53 8.74 -5.58
C ASP A 98 -10.93 9.90 -4.76
N LYS A 99 -11.56 10.26 -3.64
CA LYS A 99 -11.15 11.36 -2.76
C LYS A 99 -10.71 10.92 -1.38
N ILE A 100 -10.88 9.64 -1.02
CA ILE A 100 -10.64 9.16 0.35
C ILE A 100 -9.94 7.81 0.30
N VAL A 101 -8.79 7.72 0.96
CA VAL A 101 -8.08 6.47 1.21
C VAL A 101 -7.97 6.23 2.70
N LYS A 102 -8.22 4.99 3.12
CA LYS A 102 -7.96 4.51 4.47
C LYS A 102 -6.63 3.76 4.48
N VAL A 103 -5.74 4.11 5.39
CA VAL A 103 -4.41 3.51 5.52
C VAL A 103 -4.20 3.02 6.95
N THR A 104 -3.77 1.76 7.08
CA THR A 104 -3.24 1.22 8.32
C THR A 104 -1.75 0.93 8.13
N VAL A 105 -0.90 1.41 9.04
CA VAL A 105 0.56 1.24 8.94
C VAL A 105 1.11 0.75 10.26
N THR A 106 2.05 -0.19 10.20
CA THR A 106 2.92 -0.60 11.30
C THR A 106 4.37 -0.36 10.88
N PHE A 107 5.09 0.47 11.62
CA PHE A 107 6.51 0.71 11.41
C PHE A 107 7.34 -0.36 12.14
N ASN A 108 8.28 -0.98 11.43
CA ASN A 108 9.10 -2.08 11.95
C ASN A 108 10.08 -1.57 13.03
N GLU A 109 10.56 -0.34 12.89
CA GLU A 109 11.44 0.33 13.85
C GLU A 109 10.57 1.05 14.90
N GLY A 110 10.35 0.42 16.06
CA GLY A 110 9.75 1.10 17.23
C GLY A 110 8.27 0.85 17.48
N ALA A 111 7.68 -0.22 16.92
CA ALA A 111 6.31 -0.69 17.21
C ALA A 111 5.21 0.38 17.09
N THR A 112 5.45 1.47 16.35
CA THR A 112 4.46 2.51 16.13
C THR A 112 3.45 2.00 15.11
N ARG A 113 2.18 1.98 15.51
CA ARG A 113 1.06 1.57 14.67
C ARG A 113 0.08 2.72 14.49
N LEU A 114 -0.27 3.00 13.24
CA LEU A 114 -1.29 3.96 12.83
C LEU A 114 -2.50 3.19 12.29
N PRO A 115 -3.53 2.91 13.11
CA PRO A 115 -4.71 2.20 12.67
C PRO A 115 -5.70 3.11 11.92
N ASP A 116 -6.21 2.62 10.79
CA ASP A 116 -7.38 3.15 10.08
C ASP A 116 -7.36 4.69 9.86
N VAL A 117 -6.22 5.22 9.42
CA VAL A 117 -6.05 6.64 9.12
C VAL A 117 -6.78 6.98 7.83
N LEU A 118 -7.75 7.89 7.91
CA LEU A 118 -8.42 8.45 6.74
C LEU A 118 -7.62 9.64 6.18
N CYS A 119 -7.20 9.50 4.93
CA CYS A 119 -6.52 10.54 4.16
C CYS A 119 -7.41 11.01 2.99
N TYR A 120 -7.46 12.31 2.79
CA TYR A 120 -8.34 12.98 1.84
C TYR A 120 -7.52 13.61 0.73
N LYS A 121 -7.96 13.42 -0.52
CA LYS A 121 -7.33 14.00 -1.69
C LYS A 121 -7.27 15.52 -1.54
N LYS A 122 -6.08 16.09 -1.71
CA LYS A 122 -5.90 17.53 -1.82
C LYS A 122 -6.32 17.98 -3.21
N ASN A 123 -7.04 19.09 -3.28
CA ASN A 123 -7.41 19.74 -4.54
C ASN A 123 -6.22 20.51 -5.10
#